data_AF-A0A9P0JVS3-F1
#
_entry.id   AF-A0A9P0JVS3-F1
#
_cell.length_a   1.000
_cell.length_b   1.000
_cell.length_c   1.000
_cell.angle_alpha   90.00
_cell.angle_beta   90.00
_cell.angle_gamma   90.00
#
_symmetry.space_group_name_H-M   'P 1'
#
loop_
_entity.id
_entity.type
_entity.pdbx_description
1 polymer ?
#
loop_
_entity_poly.entity_id
_entity_poly.type
_entity_poly.pdbx_seq_one_letter_code
_entity_poly.pdbx_strand_id
1 'polypeptide(L)'
;MEIPQQRVGQKTCGRPRHLVVTFKSNVIYSNIYNKKKSLKGTGVIIKEDLILLRLNLVKEAAEKYGFRNVWTRNGNIFAKTETGVEKVLYNV
;
A
#
# COMPACT_ATOMS: atom_id res chain seq x y z
N MET A 1 13.25 11.76 17.27
CA MET A 1 12.95 10.32 17.06
C MET A 1 13.32 10.00 15.63
N GLU A 2 14.42 9.28 15.41
CA GLU A 2 14.80 8.85 14.06
C GLU A 2 13.88 7.71 13.62
N ILE A 3 13.37 7.79 12.39
CA ILE A 3 12.58 6.71 11.80
C ILE A 3 13.55 5.81 11.05
N PRO A 4 13.66 4.51 11.40
CA PRO A 4 14.51 3.58 10.67
C PRO A 4 14.12 3.55 9.18
N GLN A 5 15.12 3.70 8.32
CA GLN A 5 14.94 3.77 6.88
C GLN A 5 16.01 2.96 6.15
N GLN A 6 15.61 2.19 5.14
CA GLN A 6 16.51 1.34 4.35
C GLN A 6 16.21 1.47 2.86
N ARG A 7 17.25 1.61 2.04
CA ARG A 7 17.12 1.58 0.58
C ARG A 7 17.13 0.13 0.09
N VAL A 8 16.14 -0.26 -0.72
CA VAL A 8 16.01 -1.62 -1.25
C VAL A 8 16.19 -1.64 -2.77
N GLY A 9 16.78 -2.73 -3.27
CA GLY A 9 17.04 -2.96 -4.69
C GLY A 9 18.44 -2.55 -5.15
N GLN A 10 18.77 -2.93 -6.38
CA GLN A 10 20.05 -2.58 -7.01
C GLN A 10 20.12 -1.10 -7.35
N LYS A 11 21.32 -0.53 -7.32
CA LYS A 11 21.57 0.83 -7.80
C LYS A 11 21.61 0.78 -9.32
N THR A 12 20.54 1.24 -9.97
CA THR A 12 20.49 1.42 -11.42
C THR A 12 20.62 2.90 -11.77
N CYS A 13 21.21 3.21 -12.93
CA CYS A 13 21.23 4.57 -13.44
C CYS A 13 19.81 4.99 -13.84
N GLY A 14 19.38 6.19 -13.44
CA GLY A 14 18.14 6.81 -13.90
C GLY A 14 16.87 6.57 -13.05
N ARG A 15 16.88 5.74 -11.99
CA ARG A 15 15.75 5.66 -11.05
C ARG A 15 16.19 5.57 -9.59
N PRO A 16 15.60 6.38 -8.68
CA PRO A 16 15.92 6.29 -7.26
C PRO A 16 15.44 4.95 -6.68
N ARG A 17 16.26 4.38 -5.78
CA ARG A 17 15.90 3.15 -5.05
C ARG A 17 14.73 3.41 -4.11
N HIS A 18 13.85 2.42 -4.01
CA HIS A 18 12.75 2.41 -3.05
C HIS A 18 13.29 2.55 -1.63
N LEU A 19 12.55 3.27 -0.79
CA LEU A 19 12.84 3.45 0.62
C LEU A 19 11.80 2.65 1.41
N VAL A 20 12.27 1.68 2.19
CA VAL A 20 11.45 1.00 3.20
C VAL A 20 11.61 1.76 4.50
N VAL A 21 10.48 2.09 5.12
CA VAL A 21 10.41 2.91 6.33
C VAL A 21 9.66 2.12 7.40
N THR A 22 10.31 1.91 8.54
CA THR A 22 9.70 1.18 9.66
C THR A 22 9.17 2.18 10.67
N PHE A 23 7.85 2.16 10.89
CA PHE A 23 7.21 3.05 11.83
C PHE A 23 7.10 2.41 13.21
N LYS A 24 7.39 3.19 14.27
CA LYS A 24 7.22 2.74 15.66
C LYS A 24 5.74 2.53 16.06
N SER A 25 4.83 3.25 15.41
CA SER A 25 3.40 3.22 15.73
C SER A 25 2.55 3.10 14.48
N ASN A 26 1.55 2.22 14.54
CA ASN A 26 0.55 2.05 13.49
C ASN A 26 -0.31 3.33 13.30
N VAL A 27 -0.51 4.12 14.35
CA VAL A 27 -1.27 5.38 14.27
C VAL A 27 -0.53 6.40 13.40
N ILE A 28 0.78 6.52 13.58
CA ILE A 28 1.63 7.41 12.76
C ILE A 28 1.62 6.94 11.31
N TYR A 29 1.81 5.63 11.09
CA TYR A 29 1.73 5.02 9.78
C TYR A 29 0.38 5.32 9.09
N SER A 30 -0.73 5.08 9.79
CA SER A 30 -2.09 5.32 9.29
C SER A 30 -2.30 6.79 8.92
N ASN A 31 -1.83 7.72 9.75
CA ASN A 31 -1.95 9.16 9.48
C ASN A 31 -1.19 9.58 8.22
N ILE A 32 0.02 9.07 8.03
CA ILE A 32 0.83 9.33 6.84
C ILE A 32 0.18 8.71 5.60
N TYR A 33 -0.22 7.44 5.70
CA TYR A 33 -0.80 6.70 4.59
C TYR A 33 -2.13 7.32 4.11
N ASN A 34 -2.97 7.80 5.02
CA ASN A 34 -4.22 8.49 4.68
C ASN A 34 -3.96 9.83 3.96
N LYS A 35 -2.88 10.53 4.30
CA LYS A 35 -2.48 11.81 3.68
C LYS A 35 -1.65 11.63 2.41
N LYS A 36 -1.37 10.41 1.94
CA LYS A 36 -0.56 10.16 0.73
C LYS A 36 -1.10 10.83 -0.53
N LYS A 37 -2.40 11.16 -0.58
CA LYS A 37 -3.02 11.91 -1.68
C LYS A 37 -2.38 13.29 -1.88
N SER A 38 -1.82 13.90 -0.84
CA SER A 38 -1.11 15.18 -0.92
C SER A 38 0.22 15.10 -1.68
N LEU A 39 0.69 13.89 -2.01
CA LEU A 39 1.90 13.67 -2.82
C LEU A 39 1.61 13.52 -4.32
N LYS A 40 0.34 13.68 -4.74
CA LYS A 40 0.02 13.71 -6.17
C LYS A 40 0.75 14.86 -6.85
N GLY A 41 1.41 14.58 -7.97
CA GLY A 41 2.18 15.57 -8.73
C GLY A 41 3.64 15.71 -8.30
N THR A 42 4.06 15.14 -7.16
CA THR A 42 5.47 15.23 -6.71
C THR A 42 6.37 14.12 -7.28
N GLY A 43 5.78 13.13 -7.96
CA GLY A 43 6.50 11.93 -8.42
C GLY A 43 6.80 10.91 -7.31
N VAL A 44 6.37 11.18 -6.06
CA VAL A 44 6.56 10.26 -4.92
C VAL A 44 5.30 9.42 -4.71
N ILE A 45 5.48 8.10 -4.55
CA ILE A 45 4.39 7.16 -4.27
C ILE A 45 4.67 6.44 -2.96
N ILE A 46 3.68 6.42 -2.07
CA ILE A 46 3.68 5.61 -0.86
C ILE A 46 2.80 4.39 -1.08
N LYS A 47 3.40 3.21 -0.89
CA LYS A 47 2.70 1.92 -0.91
C LYS A 47 2.84 1.23 0.45
N GLU A 48 1.87 0.40 0.77
CA GLU A 48 1.95 -0.50 1.91
C GLU A 48 2.77 -1.73 1.50
N ASP A 49 3.65 -2.18 2.40
CA ASP A 49 4.38 -3.43 2.20
C ASP A 49 3.51 -4.58 2.71
N LEU A 50 3.15 -5.49 1.82
CA LEU A 50 2.23 -6.58 2.09
C LEU A 50 2.99 -7.90 1.95
N ILE A 51 2.71 -8.83 2.86
CA ILE A 51 3.16 -10.22 2.70
C ILE A 51 2.59 -10.81 1.41
N LEU A 52 3.29 -11.79 0.83
CA LEU A 52 2.97 -12.40 -0.46
C LEU A 52 1.50 -12.82 -0.57
N LEU A 53 0.96 -13.45 0.47
CA LEU A 53 -0.42 -13.90 0.55
C LEU A 53 -1.43 -12.73 0.37
N ARG A 54 -1.19 -11.61 1.07
CA ARG A 54 -2.04 -10.41 0.97
C ARG A 54 -1.87 -9.72 -0.38
N LEU A 55 -0.65 -9.71 -0.91
CA LEU A 55 -0.37 -9.15 -2.22
C LEU A 55 -1.14 -9.91 -3.32
N ASN A 56 -1.19 -11.25 -3.24
CA ASN A 56 -1.96 -12.07 -4.17
C ASN A 56 -3.46 -11.78 -4.05
N LEU A 57 -3.98 -11.68 -2.83
CA LEU A 57 -5.38 -11.33 -2.61
C LEU A 57 -5.74 -9.92 -3.17
N VAL A 58 -4.81 -8.95 -3.12
CA VAL A 58 -5.00 -7.65 -3.78
C VAL A 58 -5.07 -7.80 -5.29
N LYS A 59 -4.23 -8.64 -5.90
CA LYS A 59 -4.24 -8.88 -7.35
C LYS A 59 -5.55 -9.51 -7.79
N GLU A 60 -5.99 -10.58 -7.11
CA GLU A 60 -7.26 -11.25 -7.36
C GLU A 60 -8.46 -10.29 -7.21
N ALA A 61 -8.47 -9.49 -6.14
CA ALA A 61 -9.50 -8.47 -5.96
C ALA A 61 -9.47 -7.41 -7.06
N ALA A 62 -8.28 -6.99 -7.49
CA ALA A 62 -8.13 -5.99 -8.56
C ALA A 62 -8.57 -6.54 -9.92
N GLU A 63 -8.40 -7.83 -10.18
CA GLU A 63 -8.93 -8.51 -11.36
C GLU A 63 -10.47 -8.57 -11.33
N LYS A 64 -11.05 -8.87 -10.15
CA LYS A 64 -12.50 -8.99 -9.99
C LYS A 64 -13.25 -7.65 -9.98
N TYR A 65 -12.77 -6.67 -9.23
CA TYR A 65 -13.48 -5.40 -8.99
C TYR A 65 -12.89 -4.22 -9.77
N GLY A 66 -11.73 -4.43 -10.41
CA GLY A 66 -10.97 -3.39 -11.09
C GLY A 66 -10.00 -2.67 -10.15
N PHE A 67 -8.79 -2.38 -10.65
CA PHE A 67 -7.69 -1.80 -9.87
C PHE A 67 -8.04 -0.48 -9.14
N ARG A 68 -8.90 0.36 -9.73
CA ARG A 68 -9.31 1.65 -9.11
C ARG A 68 -10.29 1.50 -7.94
N ASN A 69 -10.94 0.34 -7.84
CA ASN A 69 -11.94 0.04 -6.82
C ASN A 69 -11.35 -0.73 -5.64
N VAL A 70 -10.06 -1.08 -5.66
CA VAL A 70 -9.41 -1.86 -4.61
C VAL A 70 -8.31 -1.05 -3.94
N TRP A 71 -8.26 -1.06 -2.62
CA TRP A 71 -7.19 -0.45 -1.85
C TRP A 71 -6.89 -1.22 -0.58
N THR A 72 -5.69 -1.02 -0.04
CA THR A 72 -5.30 -1.56 1.25
C THR A 72 -5.33 -0.50 2.34
N ARG A 73 -5.56 -0.94 3.57
CA ARG A 73 -5.44 -0.12 4.77
C ARG A 73 -5.07 -1.02 5.96
N ASN A 74 -3.91 -0.80 6.56
CA ASN A 74 -3.43 -1.52 7.74
C ASN A 74 -3.46 -3.04 7.54
N GLY A 75 -2.92 -3.50 6.41
CA GLY A 75 -2.84 -4.91 6.03
C GLY A 75 -4.17 -5.54 5.59
N ASN A 76 -5.27 -4.80 5.65
CA ASN A 76 -6.58 -5.24 5.17
C ASN A 76 -6.84 -4.74 3.76
N ILE A 77 -7.63 -5.49 3.01
CA ILE A 77 -7.94 -5.22 1.61
C ILE A 77 -9.43 -4.90 1.51
N PHE A 78 -9.74 -3.81 0.82
CA PHE A 78 -11.10 -3.33 0.65
C PHE A 78 -11.38 -3.18 -0.84
N ALA A 79 -12.58 -3.55 -1.24
CA ALA A 79 -13.09 -3.39 -2.59
C ALA A 79 -14.38 -2.56 -2.56
N LYS A 80 -14.49 -1.61 -3.49
CA LYS A 80 -15.74 -0.90 -3.76
C LYS A 80 -16.58 -1.74 -4.71
N THR A 81 -17.76 -2.13 -4.24
CA THR A 81 -18.78 -2.87 -4.97
C THR A 81 -19.96 -1.94 -5.29
N GLU A 82 -20.96 -2.45 -5.99
CA GLU A 82 -22.21 -1.72 -6.23
C GLU A 82 -23.00 -1.48 -4.93
N THR A 83 -22.90 -2.41 -3.99
CA THR A 83 -23.58 -2.38 -2.68
C THR A 83 -22.86 -1.53 -1.65
N GLY A 84 -21.57 -1.24 -1.83
CA GLY A 84 -20.81 -0.40 -0.92
C GLY A 84 -19.32 -0.70 -0.89
N VAL A 85 -18.73 -0.75 0.30
CA VAL A 85 -17.32 -1.09 0.50
C VAL A 85 -17.26 -2.37 1.31
N GLU A 86 -16.67 -3.40 0.73
CA GLU A 86 -16.53 -4.71 1.34
C GLU A 86 -15.06 -4.97 1.69
N LYS A 87 -14.85 -5.63 2.83
CA LYS A 87 -13.53 -6.15 3.18
C LYS A 87 -13.34 -7.47 2.47
N VAL A 88 -12.29 -7.57 1.66
CA VAL A 88 -11.95 -8.81 0.96
C VAL A 88 -11.33 -9.77 1.97
N LEU A 89 -12.03 -10.87 2.20
CA LEU A 89 -11.56 -12.00 3.00
C LEU A 89 -10.96 -13.05 2.08
N TYR A 90 -10.18 -13.96 2.66
CA TYR A 90 -9.76 -15.15 1.92
C TYR A 90 -10.99 -15.99 1.59
N ASN A 91 -11.01 -16.57 0.40
CA ASN A 91 -11.74 -17.82 0.20
C ASN A 91 -10.92 -18.87 0.98
N VAL A 92 -11.39 -19.25 2.16
CA VAL A 92 -10.87 -20.43 2.88
C VAL A 92 -11.36 -21.68 2.14
#